data_AF-A0A1G2BRB1-F1
#
_entry.id   AF-A0A1G2BRB1-F1
#
_cell.length_a   1.000
_cell.length_b   1.000
_cell.length_c   1.000
_cell.angle_alpha   90.00
_cell.angle_beta   90.00
_cell.angle_gamma   90.00
#
_symmetry.space_group_name_H-M   'P 1'
#
loop_
_entity.id
_entity.type
_entity.pdbx_description
1 polymer ?
#
loop_
_entity_poly.entity_id
_entity_poly.type
_entity_poly.pdbx_seq_one_letter_code
_entity_poly.pdbx_strand_id
1 'polypeptide(L)'
;MNRSETPHELHDAPEVTAFLDAMNTRLANDYATPDGRHSESCTLIACDLARKFLAVGKRPYLISIHGELDKPLRPVRYEGRVTWGGHVVCGCDGFIYDPMVGHPIAEEAYAKEAFGREVAMTISVPTDRIEEFVARGGRSEVLSQKAD
;
A
#
# COMPACT_ATOMS: atom_id res chain seq x y z
N MET A 1 -29.13 -24.17 8.18
CA MET A 1 -28.03 -23.83 7.28
C MET A 1 -27.83 -22.33 7.36
N ASN A 2 -26.68 -21.91 7.88
CA ASN A 2 -25.96 -20.68 7.57
C ASN A 2 -24.86 -20.59 8.63
N ARG A 3 -23.74 -21.25 8.34
CA ARG A 3 -22.49 -20.92 9.00
C ARG A 3 -22.15 -19.52 8.50
N SER A 4 -22.17 -18.57 9.41
CA SER A 4 -21.50 -17.29 9.29
C SER A 4 -20.06 -17.54 8.85
N GLU A 5 -19.75 -17.22 7.60
CA GLU A 5 -18.40 -17.22 7.07
C GLU A 5 -17.65 -16.06 7.70
N THR A 6 -17.06 -16.30 8.87
CA THR A 6 -16.01 -15.46 9.45
C THR A 6 -14.75 -15.53 8.56
N PRO A 7 -13.94 -14.44 8.49
CA PRO A 7 -12.92 -14.20 7.48
C PRO A 7 -11.82 -15.28 7.50
N HIS A 8 -11.98 -16.29 6.64
CA HIS A 8 -11.22 -17.54 6.77
C HIS A 8 -9.91 -17.60 5.96
N GLU A 9 -9.49 -16.53 5.27
CA GLU A 9 -8.32 -16.56 4.39
C GLU A 9 -7.25 -15.49 4.67
N LEU A 10 -7.29 -14.86 5.85
CA LEU A 10 -6.20 -14.00 6.34
C LEU A 10 -5.02 -14.80 6.96
N HIS A 11 -5.08 -16.13 6.92
CA HIS A 11 -4.15 -17.02 7.62
C HIS A 11 -2.98 -17.58 6.78
N ASP A 12 -2.91 -17.31 5.47
CA ASP A 12 -1.92 -17.96 4.60
C ASP A 12 -0.58 -17.21 4.46
N ALA A 13 -0.41 -16.07 5.12
CA ALA A 13 0.83 -15.27 5.03
C ALA A 13 1.20 -14.62 6.37
N PRO A 14 1.53 -15.40 7.42
CA PRO A 14 1.87 -14.86 8.74
C PRO A 14 3.05 -13.87 8.69
N GLU A 15 4.00 -14.06 7.77
CA GLU A 15 5.10 -13.13 7.55
C GLU A 15 4.68 -11.78 6.94
N VAL A 16 3.53 -11.72 6.25
CA VAL A 16 2.95 -10.45 5.79
C VAL A 16 2.34 -9.71 6.97
N THR A 17 1.51 -10.38 7.78
CA THR A 17 0.88 -9.77 8.94
C THR A 17 1.92 -9.30 9.97
N ALA A 18 2.95 -10.11 10.23
CA ALA A 18 4.05 -9.73 11.11
C ALA A 18 4.84 -8.53 10.58
N PHE A 19 5.05 -8.45 9.26
CA PHE A 19 5.68 -7.28 8.64
C PHE A 19 4.81 -6.03 8.75
N LEU A 20 3.51 -6.17 8.50
CA LEU A 20 2.52 -5.10 8.59
C LEU A 20 2.51 -4.47 9.98
N ASP A 21 2.44 -5.29 11.02
CA ASP A 21 2.44 -4.87 12.43
C ASP A 21 3.78 -4.22 12.84
N ALA A 22 4.91 -4.83 12.46
CA ALA A 22 6.23 -4.30 12.74
C ALA A 22 6.45 -2.92 12.10
N MET A 23 5.99 -2.74 10.86
CA MET A 23 6.05 -1.45 10.17
C MET A 23 5.05 -0.44 10.76
N ASN A 24 3.82 -0.86 11.08
CA ASN A 24 2.83 0.01 11.72
C ASN A 24 3.32 0.62 13.03
N THR A 25 4.02 -0.18 13.83
CA THR A 25 4.62 0.25 15.11
C THR A 25 5.79 1.22 14.92
N ARG A 26 6.54 1.07 13.81
CA ARG A 26 7.75 1.86 13.53
C ARG A 26 7.50 3.14 12.73
N LEU A 27 6.38 3.23 12.01
CA LEU A 27 6.04 4.39 11.20
C LEU A 27 5.91 5.64 12.09
N ALA A 28 7.01 6.38 12.20
CA ALA A 28 7.18 7.53 13.08
C ALA A 28 6.45 8.79 12.60
N ASN A 29 5.96 8.78 11.35
CA ASN A 29 5.18 9.84 10.70
C ASN A 29 6.07 10.97 10.13
N ASP A 30 6.47 10.95 8.86
CA ASP A 30 5.83 11.77 7.80
C ASP A 30 6.30 11.41 6.38
N TYR A 31 6.95 10.24 6.23
CA TYR A 31 7.73 9.93 5.04
C TYR A 31 8.77 11.02 4.69
N ALA A 32 9.29 11.75 5.67
CA ALA A 32 10.40 12.68 5.53
C ALA A 32 11.48 12.41 6.60
N THR A 33 12.71 12.25 6.17
CA THR A 33 13.89 12.37 7.03
C THR A 33 13.98 13.81 7.55
N PRO A 34 14.68 14.06 8.67
CA PRO A 34 14.88 15.42 9.22
C PRO A 34 15.46 16.47 8.24
N ASP A 35 15.98 16.05 7.08
CA ASP A 35 16.45 16.89 5.97
C ASP A 35 15.39 17.10 4.85
N GLY A 36 14.15 16.64 5.06
CA GLY A 36 13.04 16.75 4.11
C GLY A 36 13.07 15.75 2.94
N ARG A 37 13.97 14.77 2.93
CA ARG A 37 14.00 13.71 1.90
C ARG A 37 13.15 12.52 2.31
N HIS A 38 12.59 11.78 1.36
CA HIS A 38 11.57 10.80 1.70
C HIS A 38 12.11 9.64 2.57
N SER A 39 11.76 9.58 3.85
CA SER A 39 12.08 8.43 4.71
C SER A 39 11.02 7.37 4.50
N GLU A 40 11.36 6.29 3.80
CA GLU A 40 10.47 5.19 3.40
C GLU A 40 9.55 5.55 2.22
N SER A 41 9.78 4.93 1.06
CA SER A 41 8.90 5.11 -0.08
C SER A 41 7.71 4.16 0.08
N CYS A 42 6.47 4.69 0.06
CA CYS A 42 5.25 3.86 0.06
C CYS A 42 5.28 2.80 -1.05
N THR A 43 5.86 3.11 -2.21
CA THR A 43 6.10 2.15 -3.30
C THR A 43 7.03 1.01 -2.89
N LEU A 44 8.13 1.30 -2.18
CA LEU A 44 9.06 0.27 -1.71
C LEU A 44 8.40 -0.64 -0.66
N ILE A 45 7.65 -0.07 0.28
CA ILE A 45 6.87 -0.84 1.26
C ILE A 45 5.86 -1.74 0.56
N ALA A 46 5.10 -1.21 -0.40
CA ALA A 46 4.14 -1.97 -1.18
C ALA A 46 4.83 -3.10 -1.98
N CYS A 47 6.02 -2.85 -2.53
CA CYS A 47 6.83 -3.88 -3.18
C CYS A 47 7.29 -4.97 -2.22
N ASP A 48 7.70 -4.61 -0.98
CA ASP A 48 8.12 -5.59 0.02
C ASP A 48 6.96 -6.49 0.47
N LEU A 49 5.76 -5.93 0.60
CA LEU A 49 4.53 -6.70 0.80
C LEU A 49 4.27 -7.63 -0.38
N ALA A 50 4.36 -7.13 -1.61
CA ALA A 50 4.19 -7.96 -2.81
C ALA A 50 5.21 -9.10 -2.88
N ARG A 51 6.49 -8.88 -2.53
CA ARG A 51 7.52 -9.95 -2.45
C ARG A 51 7.11 -11.06 -1.49
N LYS A 52 6.57 -10.69 -0.32
CA LYS A 52 6.15 -11.65 0.69
C LYS A 52 4.97 -12.49 0.21
N PHE A 53 3.97 -11.87 -0.42
CA PHE A 53 2.87 -12.61 -1.04
C PHE A 53 3.33 -13.54 -2.16
N LEU A 54 4.22 -13.08 -3.04
CA LEU A 54 4.79 -13.91 -4.10
C LEU A 54 5.55 -15.12 -3.54
N ALA A 55 6.28 -14.95 -2.43
CA ALA A 55 7.03 -16.03 -1.79
C ALA A 55 6.14 -17.17 -1.26
N VAL A 56 4.86 -16.89 -0.97
CA VAL A 56 3.86 -17.89 -0.56
C VAL A 56 2.88 -18.26 -1.69
N GLY A 57 3.22 -17.95 -2.94
CA GLY A 57 2.44 -18.33 -4.11
C GLY A 57 1.12 -17.56 -4.29
N LYS A 58 0.97 -16.42 -3.61
CA LYS A 58 -0.19 -15.52 -3.77
C LYS A 58 0.04 -14.55 -4.92
N ARG A 59 -1.02 -13.84 -5.30
CA ARG A 59 -1.11 -13.05 -6.53
C ARG A 59 -1.35 -11.55 -6.23
N PRO A 60 -0.36 -10.83 -5.68
CA PRO A 60 -0.53 -9.44 -5.30
C PRO A 60 -0.60 -8.49 -6.51
N TYR A 61 -0.99 -7.25 -6.26
CA TYR A 61 -0.99 -6.14 -7.20
C TYR A 61 -0.74 -4.82 -6.45
N LEU A 62 -0.35 -3.77 -7.16
CA LEU A 62 -0.19 -2.44 -6.55
C LEU A 62 -1.29 -1.50 -7.00
N ILE A 63 -1.74 -0.68 -6.06
CA ILE A 63 -2.72 0.37 -6.27
C ILE A 63 -2.07 1.70 -6.02
N SER A 64 -2.26 2.63 -6.94
CA SER A 64 -1.95 4.05 -6.77
C SER A 64 -3.20 4.84 -6.38
N ILE A 65 -2.99 5.76 -5.45
CA ILE A 65 -4.01 6.63 -4.88
C ILE A 65 -3.49 8.05 -5.02
N HIS A 66 -4.29 8.94 -5.59
CA HIS A 66 -3.88 10.31 -5.83
C HIS A 66 -4.82 11.28 -5.12
N GLY A 67 -4.23 12.24 -4.40
CA GLY A 67 -4.98 13.39 -3.92
C GLY A 67 -5.28 14.34 -5.09
N GLU A 68 -6.36 15.09 -4.97
CA GLU A 68 -6.62 16.22 -5.86
C GLU A 68 -5.80 17.43 -5.38
N LEU A 69 -5.53 18.41 -6.25
CA LEU A 69 -4.78 19.62 -5.89
C LEU A 69 -5.42 20.39 -4.72
N ASP A 70 -6.76 20.45 -4.70
CA ASP A 70 -7.57 21.09 -3.66
C ASP A 70 -7.93 20.14 -2.51
N LYS A 71 -7.81 18.82 -2.72
CA LYS A 71 -8.10 17.78 -1.72
C LYS A 71 -6.97 16.75 -1.67
N PRO A 72 -5.84 17.07 -1.03
CA PRO A 72 -4.76 16.11 -0.88
C PRO A 72 -5.15 14.97 0.06
N LEU A 73 -4.31 13.94 0.13
CA LEU A 73 -4.51 12.82 1.04
C LEU A 73 -4.08 13.24 2.45
N ARG A 74 -4.96 13.01 3.43
CA ARG A 74 -4.73 13.29 4.85
C ARG A 74 -5.07 12.04 5.64
N PRO A 75 -4.08 11.21 5.96
CA PRO A 75 -4.34 9.98 6.70
C PRO A 75 -4.92 10.24 8.08
N VAL A 76 -5.96 9.49 8.44
CA VAL A 76 -6.69 9.64 9.70
C VAL A 76 -5.79 9.41 10.91
N ARG A 77 -4.96 8.35 10.88
CA ARG A 77 -4.02 7.98 11.97
C ARG A 77 -3.09 9.13 12.39
N TYR A 78 -2.82 10.05 11.49
CA TYR A 78 -1.88 11.15 11.73
C TYR A 78 -2.56 12.45 12.15
N GLU A 79 -3.88 12.45 12.32
CA GLU A 79 -4.64 13.56 12.88
C GLU A 79 -4.35 14.90 12.16
N GLY A 80 -4.16 14.84 10.85
CA GLY A 80 -3.88 16.01 10.01
C GLY A 80 -2.45 16.55 10.05
N ARG A 81 -1.52 15.90 10.79
CA ARG A 81 -0.11 16.32 10.87
C ARG A 81 0.66 16.17 9.55
N VAL A 82 0.18 15.33 8.64
CA VAL A 82 0.83 15.06 7.35
C VAL A 82 -0.16 15.20 6.19
N THR A 83 0.37 15.47 5.01
CA THR A 83 -0.42 15.62 3.78
C THR A 83 0.37 15.04 2.61
N TRP A 84 -0.27 14.23 1.77
CA TRP A 84 0.39 13.56 0.65
C TRP A 84 -0.29 13.88 -0.69
N GLY A 85 0.51 13.99 -1.76
CA GLY A 85 0.01 14.09 -3.13
C GLY A 85 -0.41 12.75 -3.73
N GLY A 86 0.16 11.65 -3.23
CA GLY A 86 -0.23 10.30 -3.62
C GLY A 86 0.31 9.25 -2.66
N HIS A 87 -0.24 8.04 -2.79
CA HIS A 87 0.11 6.88 -1.97
C HIS A 87 0.07 5.62 -2.83
N VAL A 88 0.89 4.64 -2.49
CA VAL A 88 0.91 3.32 -3.17
C VAL A 88 0.78 2.24 -2.12
N VAL A 89 -0.13 1.31 -2.35
CA VAL A 89 -0.42 0.19 -1.45
C VAL A 89 -0.39 -1.14 -2.18
N CYS A 90 -0.23 -2.22 -1.41
CA CYS A 90 -0.30 -3.59 -1.92
C CYS A 90 -1.71 -4.15 -1.72
N GLY A 91 -2.31 -4.68 -2.78
CA GLY A 91 -3.54 -5.46 -2.73
C GLY A 91 -3.27 -6.95 -2.95
N CYS A 92 -4.06 -7.82 -2.31
CA CYS A 92 -4.09 -9.25 -2.57
C CYS A 92 -5.46 -9.82 -2.15
N ASP A 93 -6.06 -10.65 -3.00
CA ASP A 93 -7.33 -11.35 -2.73
C ASP A 93 -8.48 -10.43 -2.24
N GLY A 94 -8.55 -9.19 -2.77
CA GLY A 94 -9.59 -8.21 -2.40
C GLY A 94 -9.32 -7.42 -1.12
N PHE A 95 -8.14 -7.59 -0.51
CA PHE A 95 -7.72 -6.85 0.67
C PHE A 95 -6.51 -5.96 0.37
N ILE A 96 -6.47 -4.80 1.02
CA ILE A 96 -5.35 -3.88 1.06
C ILE A 96 -4.51 -4.13 2.30
N TYR A 97 -3.20 -4.20 2.08
CA TYR A 97 -2.18 -4.35 3.08
C TYR A 97 -1.36 -3.06 3.09
N ASP A 98 -1.59 -2.23 4.10
CA ASP A 98 -0.90 -0.96 4.27
C ASP A 98 -0.49 -0.80 5.74
N PRO A 99 0.82 -0.72 6.04
CA PRO A 99 1.27 -0.53 7.40
C PRO A 99 0.80 0.77 8.01
N MET A 100 0.31 1.74 7.24
CA MET A 100 -0.34 2.93 7.81
C MET A 100 -1.58 2.55 8.63
N VAL A 101 -2.35 1.54 8.20
CA VAL A 101 -3.56 1.11 8.91
C VAL A 101 -3.28 -0.05 9.86
N GLY A 102 -2.26 -0.86 9.55
CA GLY A 102 -1.71 -1.87 10.47
C GLY A 102 -2.47 -3.19 10.51
N HIS A 103 -3.58 -3.29 9.77
CA HIS A 103 -4.28 -4.54 9.56
C HIS A 103 -4.84 -4.59 8.12
N PRO A 104 -5.12 -5.79 7.59
CA PRO A 104 -5.69 -5.92 6.25
C PRO A 104 -7.14 -5.45 6.21
N ILE A 105 -7.50 -4.71 5.17
CA ILE A 105 -8.82 -4.09 5.00
C ILE A 105 -9.38 -4.41 3.62
N ALA A 106 -10.69 -4.67 3.53
CA ALA A 106 -11.36 -4.87 2.25
C ALA A 106 -11.14 -3.65 1.34
N GLU A 107 -10.83 -3.88 0.06
CA GLU A 107 -10.47 -2.82 -0.88
C GLU A 107 -11.48 -1.68 -0.93
N GLU A 108 -12.78 -1.98 -0.91
CA GLU A 108 -13.87 -1.00 -0.91
C GLU A 108 -13.98 -0.15 0.36
N ALA A 109 -13.43 -0.61 1.49
CA ALA A 109 -13.47 0.11 2.76
C ALA A 109 -12.21 0.94 3.02
N TYR A 110 -11.11 0.62 2.32
CA TYR A 110 -9.79 1.14 2.62
C TYR A 110 -9.73 2.67 2.58
N ALA A 111 -10.20 3.31 1.50
CA ALA A 111 -10.07 4.76 1.34
C ALA A 111 -10.76 5.54 2.47
N LYS A 112 -11.97 5.09 2.82
CA LYS A 112 -12.76 5.70 3.89
C LYS A 112 -12.10 5.54 5.25
N GLU A 113 -11.52 4.38 5.55
CA GLU A 113 -10.84 4.15 6.82
C GLU A 113 -9.50 4.90 6.90
N ALA A 114 -8.70 4.81 5.84
CA ALA A 114 -7.37 5.42 5.74
C ALA A 114 -7.42 6.95 5.74
N PHE A 115 -8.35 7.55 5.01
CA PHE A 115 -8.38 8.99 4.72
C PHE A 115 -9.67 9.69 5.19
N GLY A 116 -10.61 8.97 5.79
CA GLY A 116 -11.89 9.52 6.27
C GLY A 116 -12.87 9.87 5.15
N ARG A 117 -12.57 9.52 3.89
CA ARG A 117 -13.39 9.83 2.72
C ARG A 117 -13.12 8.87 1.57
N GLU A 118 -14.03 8.83 0.61
CA GLU A 118 -13.78 8.17 -0.68
C GLU A 118 -12.67 8.87 -1.46
N VAL A 119 -11.79 8.08 -2.06
CA VAL A 119 -10.69 8.52 -2.92
C VAL A 119 -10.56 7.52 -4.06
N ALA A 120 -10.34 8.01 -5.28
CA ALA A 120 -10.12 7.14 -6.42
C ALA A 120 -8.84 6.30 -6.23
N MET A 121 -8.99 4.99 -6.41
CA MET A 121 -7.95 3.98 -6.35
C MET A 121 -7.79 3.38 -7.75
N THR A 122 -6.56 3.24 -8.23
CA THR A 122 -6.29 2.67 -9.56
C THR A 122 -5.19 1.64 -9.46
N ILE A 123 -5.42 0.44 -10.00
CA ILE A 123 -4.38 -0.58 -10.13
C ILE A 123 -3.28 -0.04 -11.04
N SER A 124 -2.10 0.20 -10.48
CA SER A 124 -0.94 0.75 -11.20
C SER A 124 0.02 -0.35 -11.63
N VAL A 125 0.08 -1.47 -10.90
CA VAL A 125 0.82 -2.67 -11.29
C VAL A 125 -0.11 -3.88 -11.15
N PRO A 126 -0.63 -4.43 -12.26
CA PRO A 126 -1.50 -5.59 -12.20
C PRO A 126 -0.73 -6.87 -11.84
N THR A 127 -1.45 -7.88 -11.38
CA THR A 127 -0.90 -9.16 -10.93
C THR A 127 0.00 -9.86 -11.95
N ASP A 128 -0.28 -9.75 -13.24
CA ASP A 128 0.52 -10.36 -14.32
C ASP A 128 1.86 -9.65 -14.56
N ARG A 129 2.06 -8.46 -13.96
CA ARG A 129 3.28 -7.65 -14.06
C ARG A 129 4.04 -7.49 -12.75
N ILE A 130 3.47 -7.96 -11.65
CA ILE A 130 3.99 -7.67 -10.31
C ILE A 130 5.37 -8.29 -10.07
N GLU A 131 5.60 -9.52 -10.52
CA GLU A 131 6.89 -10.21 -10.36
C GLU A 131 8.02 -9.44 -11.04
N GLU A 132 7.80 -9.05 -12.30
CA GLU A 132 8.77 -8.26 -13.08
C GLU A 132 9.03 -6.90 -12.44
N PHE A 133 7.98 -6.19 -12.04
CA PHE A 133 8.07 -4.86 -11.44
C PHE A 133 8.88 -4.89 -10.12
N VAL A 134 8.59 -5.87 -9.27
CA VAL A 134 9.24 -6.07 -7.98
C VAL A 134 10.71 -6.51 -8.16
N ALA A 135 11.02 -7.34 -9.15
CA ALA A 135 12.39 -7.76 -9.48
C ALA A 135 13.28 -6.58 -9.92
N ARG A 136 12.69 -5.57 -10.58
CA ARG A 136 13.38 -4.33 -11.01
C ARG A 136 13.60 -3.31 -9.87
N GLY A 137 13.15 -3.63 -8.66
CA GLY A 137 13.28 -2.79 -7.47
C GLY A 137 12.17 -1.74 -7.33
N GLY A 138 10.99 -1.96 -7.93
CA GLY A 138 9.84 -1.06 -7.77
C GLY A 138 9.98 0.29 -8.48
N ARG A 139 10.86 0.37 -9.49
CA ARG A 139 11.05 1.55 -10.32
C ARG A 139 10.26 1.41 -11.62
N SER A 140 9.37 2.37 -11.90
CA SER A 140 8.72 2.48 -13.19
C SER A 140 9.69 3.08 -14.23
N GLU A 141 9.73 2.56 -15.46
CA GLU A 141 10.57 3.09 -16.56
C GLU A 141 10.08 4.43 -17.13
N VAL A 142 9.04 5.02 -16.55
CA VAL A 142 8.55 6.34 -16.94
C VAL A 142 9.44 7.40 -16.31
N LEU A 143 10.67 7.57 -16.80
CA LEU A 143 11.53 8.77 -16.74
C LEU A 143 12.92 8.51 -17.39
N SER A 144 12.97 7.92 -18.59
CA SER A 144 14.18 7.96 -19.45
C SER A 144 13.86 8.31 -20.91
N GLN A 145 12.82 9.11 -21.12
CA GLN A 145 12.58 9.77 -22.40
C GLN A 145 12.48 11.28 -22.19
N LYS A 146 13.60 11.92 -21.83
CA LYS A 146 13.94 13.29 -22.23
C LYS A 146 15.46 13.45 -22.17
N ALA A 147 16.13 13.00 -23.21
CA ALA A 147 17.40 13.53 -23.64
C ALA A 147 17.38 13.48 -25.18
N ASP A 148 16.86 14.55 -25.76
CA ASP A 148 17.31 15.15 -27.03
C ASP A 148 16.72 16.57 -27.11
#